data_AF-A0A6N2EEP1-F1
#
_entry.id   AF-A0A6N2EEP1-F1
#
_cell.length_a   1.000
_cell.length_b   1.000
_cell.length_c   1.000
_cell.angle_alpha   90.00
_cell.angle_beta   90.00
_cell.angle_gamma   90.00
#
_symmetry.space_group_name_H-M   'P 1'
#
loop_
_entity.id
_entity.type
_entity.pdbx_description
1 polymer ?
#
loop_
_entity_poly.entity_id
_entity_poly.type
_entity_poly.pdbx_seq_one_letter_code
_entity_poly.pdbx_strand_id
1 'polypeptide(L)'
;MPARTATFCSAVFVASMAQAHPAWSFSPDGFAIRSGGDILMGHRAEVIGGDIFTAGRLHMQHDSWTNGTAYYGTSLQAKHAAGAGGGFEQSSAPFGGAPWSIPDIGSANISVGHDGAWTVGAGAYRNLDAKHRASVGLSAGEYVFRSISLGHDAVLNVDTTLGDVFIFAERDVQLGQRAKINVTGEGGVYLVAGDRVSFGQDSVAEAAVFSLAGRVDMGQRAELTGSIRAHGEVSLAHDASLLHRAFGPSVQAVIPAPATAAMLAPGLLLFGRRRR
;
A
#
# COMPACT_ATOMS: atom_id res chain seq x y z
N MET A 1 -64.33 -19.34 -9.92
CA MET A 1 -63.77 -18.24 -9.11
C MET A 1 -62.31 -18.57 -8.81
N PRO A 2 -61.31 -17.85 -9.37
CA PRO A 2 -59.91 -18.16 -9.10
C PRO A 2 -59.41 -17.47 -7.82
N ALA A 3 -58.77 -18.24 -6.94
CA ALA A 3 -58.17 -17.77 -5.70
C ALA A 3 -56.89 -16.99 -6.01
N ARG A 4 -56.81 -15.75 -5.49
CA ARG A 4 -55.63 -14.89 -5.59
C ARG A 4 -54.65 -15.26 -4.48
N THR A 5 -53.49 -15.77 -4.87
CA THR A 5 -52.35 -16.00 -3.97
C THR A 5 -51.69 -14.66 -3.65
N ALA A 6 -51.73 -14.26 -2.37
CA ALA A 6 -51.08 -13.04 -1.89
C ALA A 6 -49.59 -13.32 -1.62
N THR A 7 -48.71 -12.69 -2.40
CA THR A 7 -47.27 -12.69 -2.17
C THR A 7 -46.95 -11.66 -1.08
N PHE A 8 -46.53 -12.14 0.10
CA PHE A 8 -46.00 -11.27 1.15
C PHE A 8 -44.53 -10.94 0.86
N CYS A 9 -44.27 -9.65 0.61
CA CYS A 9 -42.92 -9.12 0.48
C CYS A 9 -42.45 -8.68 1.87
N SER A 10 -41.59 -9.48 2.51
CA SER A 10 -40.99 -9.11 3.80
C SER A 10 -39.88 -8.10 3.59
N ALA A 11 -40.14 -6.84 3.97
CA ALA A 11 -39.10 -5.83 4.08
C ALA A 11 -38.25 -6.11 5.33
N VAL A 12 -37.00 -6.52 5.13
CA VAL A 12 -35.99 -6.62 6.20
C VAL A 12 -35.54 -5.21 6.56
N PHE A 13 -35.95 -4.72 7.72
CA PHE A 13 -35.46 -3.47 8.30
C PHE A 13 -34.08 -3.74 8.92
N VAL A 14 -33.00 -3.34 8.25
CA VAL A 14 -31.65 -3.34 8.82
C VAL A 14 -31.52 -2.08 9.67
N ALA A 15 -31.59 -2.23 10.99
CA ALA A 15 -31.28 -1.15 11.91
C ALA A 15 -29.77 -0.87 11.86
N SER A 16 -29.39 0.23 11.20
CA SER A 16 -28.03 0.76 11.20
C SER A 16 -27.67 1.24 12.61
N MET A 17 -27.02 0.39 13.39
CA MET A 17 -26.31 0.84 14.58
C MET A 17 -25.04 1.55 14.15
N ALA A 18 -24.99 2.87 14.35
CA ALA A 18 -23.76 3.64 14.20
C ALA A 18 -22.77 3.23 15.31
N GLN A 19 -22.00 2.17 15.05
CA GLN A 19 -20.84 1.85 15.87
C GLN A 19 -19.79 2.96 15.67
N ALA A 20 -19.37 3.57 16.77
CA ALA A 20 -18.20 4.44 16.77
C ALA A 20 -16.99 3.61 16.34
N HIS A 21 -16.56 3.78 15.08
CA HIS A 21 -15.37 3.10 14.58
C HIS A 21 -14.15 3.57 15.39
N PRO A 22 -13.27 2.65 15.83
CA PRO A 22 -12.07 3.01 16.58
C PRO A 22 -11.21 3.99 15.78
N ALA A 23 -10.53 4.89 16.48
CA ALA A 23 -9.54 5.79 15.88
C ALA A 23 -8.47 4.93 15.17
N TRP A 24 -8.42 5.04 13.84
CA TRP A 24 -7.59 4.20 12.98
C TRP A 24 -6.11 4.57 13.18
N SER A 25 -5.31 3.70 13.81
CA SER A 25 -3.86 3.85 13.80
C SER A 25 -3.32 3.38 12.45
N PHE A 26 -2.41 4.17 11.87
CA PHE A 26 -1.76 3.86 10.59
C PHE A 26 -0.63 2.85 10.81
N SER A 27 -0.98 1.62 11.19
CA SER A 27 -0.05 0.51 11.03
C SER A 27 -0.22 -0.03 9.60
N PRO A 28 0.82 -0.03 8.75
CA PRO A 28 0.80 -0.68 7.45
C PRO A 28 0.53 -2.20 7.54
N ASP A 29 0.47 -2.75 8.75
CA ASP A 29 0.29 -4.17 9.06
C ASP A 29 -1.18 -4.58 9.19
N GLY A 30 -2.10 -3.62 9.28
CA GLY A 30 -3.52 -3.88 9.55
C GLY A 30 -4.38 -4.19 8.32
N PHE A 31 -3.86 -4.00 7.10
CA PHE A 31 -4.63 -4.19 5.88
C PHE A 31 -3.76 -4.78 4.77
N ALA A 32 -4.41 -5.55 3.89
CA ALA A 32 -3.78 -6.10 2.71
C ALA A 32 -3.79 -5.08 1.57
N ILE A 33 -4.96 -4.45 1.34
CA ILE A 33 -5.15 -3.42 0.31
C ILE A 33 -5.94 -2.25 0.88
N ARG A 34 -5.46 -1.03 0.65
CA ARG A 34 -6.20 0.20 0.89
C ARG A 34 -6.14 1.12 -0.33
N SER A 35 -7.31 1.39 -0.90
CA SER A 35 -7.50 2.18 -2.11
C SER A 35 -8.37 3.40 -1.84
N GLY A 36 -7.91 4.59 -2.25
CA GLY A 36 -8.72 5.81 -2.25
C GLY A 36 -9.63 5.91 -3.48
N GLY A 37 -9.35 5.13 -4.54
CA GLY A 37 -10.19 4.94 -5.71
C GLY A 37 -10.93 3.61 -5.65
N ASP A 38 -11.17 3.02 -6.82
CA ASP A 38 -11.78 1.69 -6.98
C ASP A 38 -10.80 0.56 -6.62
N ILE A 39 -11.33 -0.64 -6.31
CA ILE A 39 -10.58 -1.89 -6.35
C ILE A 39 -11.22 -2.80 -7.41
N LEU A 40 -10.40 -3.24 -8.36
CA LEU A 40 -10.78 -4.16 -9.43
C LEU A 40 -10.05 -5.49 -9.22
N MET A 41 -10.77 -6.56 -8.89
CA MET A 41 -10.23 -7.91 -8.77
C MET A 41 -10.66 -8.76 -9.97
N GLY A 42 -9.70 -9.16 -10.79
CA GLY A 42 -9.86 -10.01 -11.97
C GLY A 42 -10.26 -11.44 -11.62
N HIS A 43 -10.48 -12.26 -12.66
CA HIS A 43 -10.85 -13.66 -12.51
C HIS A 43 -9.82 -14.41 -11.65
N ARG A 44 -10.27 -15.11 -10.60
CA ARG A 44 -9.42 -15.83 -9.63
C ARG A 44 -8.29 -14.98 -9.02
N ALA A 45 -8.44 -13.66 -8.99
CA ALA A 45 -7.53 -12.81 -8.22
C ALA A 45 -7.75 -13.08 -6.73
N GLU A 46 -6.68 -13.19 -5.97
CA GLU A 46 -6.72 -13.61 -4.57
C GLU A 46 -5.99 -12.63 -3.65
N VAL A 47 -6.59 -12.33 -2.50
CA VAL A 47 -5.96 -11.59 -1.40
C VAL A 47 -5.96 -12.47 -0.16
N ILE A 48 -4.78 -12.95 0.21
CA ILE A 48 -4.55 -13.89 1.30
C ILE A 48 -4.08 -13.13 2.53
N GLY A 49 -4.94 -13.06 3.53
CA GLY A 49 -4.67 -12.37 4.79
C GLY A 49 -4.97 -10.88 4.70
N GLY A 50 -5.36 -10.29 5.83
CA GLY A 50 -5.73 -8.88 5.95
C GLY A 50 -7.06 -8.51 5.27
N ASP A 51 -7.56 -7.32 5.60
CA ASP A 51 -8.77 -6.76 5.02
C ASP A 51 -8.45 -5.94 3.76
N ILE A 52 -9.47 -5.75 2.91
CA ILE A 52 -9.40 -4.81 1.78
C ILE A 52 -10.32 -3.62 2.03
N PHE A 53 -9.84 -2.42 1.72
CA PHE A 53 -10.58 -1.17 1.87
C PHE A 53 -10.56 -0.38 0.57
N THR A 54 -11.73 0.00 0.06
CA THR A 54 -11.87 0.94 -1.06
C THR A 54 -12.83 2.06 -0.71
N ALA A 55 -12.41 3.31 -0.92
CA ALA A 55 -13.33 4.45 -0.82
C ALA A 55 -14.28 4.53 -2.03
N GLY A 56 -13.88 3.94 -3.17
CA GLY A 56 -14.68 3.82 -4.38
C GLY A 56 -15.51 2.55 -4.43
N ARG A 57 -15.58 1.98 -5.62
CA ARG A 57 -16.30 0.74 -5.92
C ARG A 57 -15.37 -0.46 -5.75
N LEU A 58 -15.92 -1.55 -5.20
CA LEU A 58 -15.30 -2.87 -5.23
C LEU A 58 -15.93 -3.70 -6.37
N HIS A 59 -15.13 -4.06 -7.37
CA HIS A 59 -15.55 -4.95 -8.45
C HIS A 59 -14.73 -6.24 -8.41
N MET A 60 -15.41 -7.35 -8.17
CA MET A 60 -14.83 -8.68 -8.07
C MET A 60 -15.38 -9.58 -9.19
N GLN A 61 -14.50 -10.11 -10.03
CA GLN A 61 -14.85 -11.02 -11.11
C GLN A 61 -15.03 -12.47 -10.62
N HIS A 62 -15.21 -13.42 -11.54
CA HIS A 62 -15.49 -14.81 -11.20
C HIS A 62 -14.37 -15.42 -10.33
N ASP A 63 -14.79 -16.13 -9.29
CA ASP A 63 -13.91 -16.88 -8.39
C ASP A 63 -12.81 -16.03 -7.72
N SER A 64 -12.94 -14.69 -7.69
CA SER A 64 -11.99 -13.85 -6.98
C SER A 64 -12.32 -13.79 -5.49
N TRP A 65 -11.29 -13.77 -4.65
CA TRP A 65 -11.47 -14.03 -3.23
C TRP A 65 -10.54 -13.18 -2.35
N THR A 66 -11.03 -12.79 -1.19
CA THR A 66 -10.20 -12.27 -0.09
C THR A 66 -10.49 -13.03 1.19
N ASN A 67 -9.48 -13.36 1.99
CA ASN A 67 -9.70 -14.04 3.27
C ASN A 67 -10.24 -13.12 4.37
N GLY A 68 -9.99 -11.81 4.29
CA GLY A 68 -10.47 -10.84 5.26
C GLY A 68 -11.87 -10.30 4.95
N THR A 69 -12.21 -9.20 5.61
CA THR A 69 -13.42 -8.41 5.31
C THR A 69 -13.14 -7.46 4.14
N ALA A 70 -14.14 -7.29 3.29
CA ALA A 70 -14.08 -6.40 2.14
C ALA A 70 -14.96 -5.16 2.36
N TYR A 71 -14.30 -4.03 2.59
CA TYR A 71 -14.95 -2.74 2.83
C TYR A 71 -15.02 -1.92 1.54
N TYR A 72 -16.21 -1.44 1.18
CA TYR A 72 -16.43 -0.61 -0.01
C TYR A 72 -17.21 0.67 0.31
N GLY A 73 -16.86 1.77 -0.36
CA GLY A 73 -17.49 3.07 -0.13
C GLY A 73 -18.77 3.28 -0.94
N THR A 74 -18.73 3.05 -2.26
CA THR A 74 -19.83 3.43 -3.16
C THR A 74 -20.71 2.27 -3.57
N SER A 75 -20.13 1.23 -4.18
CA SER A 75 -20.87 0.08 -4.71
C SER A 75 -20.04 -1.20 -4.70
N LEU A 76 -20.74 -2.33 -4.63
CA LEU A 76 -20.17 -3.67 -4.73
C LEU A 76 -20.70 -4.34 -6.01
N GLN A 77 -19.78 -4.89 -6.81
CA GLN A 77 -20.09 -5.74 -7.95
C GLN A 77 -19.32 -7.05 -7.82
N ALA A 78 -19.95 -8.07 -7.24
CA ALA A 78 -19.38 -9.41 -7.11
C ALA A 78 -20.02 -10.36 -8.12
N LYS A 79 -19.20 -11.01 -8.96
CA LYS A 79 -19.65 -12.02 -9.92
C LYS A 79 -19.73 -13.42 -9.27
N HIS A 80 -20.08 -14.43 -10.05
CA HIS A 80 -20.27 -15.80 -9.56
C HIS A 80 -19.03 -16.28 -8.77
N ALA A 81 -19.30 -16.83 -7.58
CA ALA A 81 -18.31 -17.34 -6.62
C ALA A 81 -17.26 -16.33 -6.14
N ALA A 82 -17.40 -15.05 -6.46
CA ALA A 82 -16.58 -14.01 -5.86
C ALA A 82 -16.99 -13.81 -4.39
N GLY A 83 -16.03 -13.63 -3.48
CA GLY A 83 -16.35 -13.52 -2.06
C GLY A 83 -15.25 -12.98 -1.17
N ALA A 84 -15.64 -12.74 0.08
CA ALA A 84 -14.77 -12.29 1.15
C ALA A 84 -15.03 -13.16 2.38
N GLY A 85 -13.98 -13.72 2.99
CA GLY A 85 -14.08 -14.61 4.14
C GLY A 85 -14.74 -13.94 5.36
N GLY A 86 -14.45 -12.66 5.57
CA GLY A 86 -15.10 -11.82 6.59
C GLY A 86 -16.42 -11.19 6.14
N GLY A 87 -16.82 -11.38 4.88
CA GLY A 87 -18.00 -10.75 4.28
C GLY A 87 -17.74 -9.38 3.67
N PHE A 88 -18.82 -8.76 3.21
CA PHE A 88 -18.81 -7.44 2.57
C PHE A 88 -19.45 -6.40 3.47
N GLU A 89 -18.76 -5.27 3.67
CA GLU A 89 -19.27 -4.18 4.49
C GLU A 89 -19.21 -2.84 3.73
N GLN A 90 -20.35 -2.16 3.62
CA GLN A 90 -20.34 -0.80 3.10
C GLN A 90 -19.84 0.15 4.19
N SER A 91 -18.70 0.78 3.97
CA SER A 91 -18.13 1.75 4.90
C SER A 91 -17.31 2.79 4.15
N SER A 92 -17.52 4.06 4.49
CA SER A 92 -16.64 5.14 4.07
C SER A 92 -15.40 5.14 4.98
N ALA A 93 -14.48 4.21 4.75
CA ALA A 93 -13.21 4.20 5.47
C ALA A 93 -12.47 5.52 5.17
N PRO A 94 -12.04 6.29 6.19
CA PRO A 94 -11.30 7.52 5.95
C PRO A 94 -9.96 7.17 5.27
N PHE A 95 -9.78 7.59 4.03
CA PHE A 95 -8.49 7.51 3.35
C PHE A 95 -7.61 8.64 3.89
N GLY A 96 -6.84 8.34 4.94
CA GLY A 96 -5.87 9.30 5.48
C GLY A 96 -4.79 9.66 4.46
N GLY A 97 -4.19 10.83 4.61
CA GLY A 97 -3.03 11.23 3.81
C GLY A 97 -1.88 10.22 3.92
N ALA A 98 -1.11 10.07 2.85
CA ALA A 98 0.09 9.24 2.91
C ALA A 98 1.10 9.88 3.88
N PRO A 99 1.79 9.08 4.71
CA PRO A 99 2.74 9.61 5.70
C PRO A 99 4.09 10.01 5.07
N TRP A 100 4.23 9.90 3.75
CA TRP A 100 5.49 10.06 3.03
C TRP A 100 5.45 11.29 2.13
N SER A 101 6.56 12.02 2.12
CA SER A 101 6.90 12.98 1.08
C SER A 101 8.10 12.45 0.28
N ILE A 102 8.10 12.64 -1.04
CA ILE A 102 9.21 12.21 -1.89
C ILE A 102 10.39 13.17 -1.70
N PRO A 103 11.60 12.68 -1.36
CA PRO A 103 12.78 13.54 -1.22
C PRO A 103 13.26 14.12 -2.56
N ASP A 104 14.25 15.02 -2.49
CA ASP A 104 14.85 15.63 -3.68
C ASP A 104 15.54 14.58 -4.58
N ILE A 105 15.35 14.73 -5.88
CA ILE A 105 15.79 13.77 -6.89
C ILE A 105 17.19 14.14 -7.39
N GLY A 106 18.02 13.13 -7.60
CA GLY A 106 19.36 13.32 -8.17
C GLY A 106 19.34 13.54 -9.68
N SER A 107 20.52 13.83 -10.25
CA SER A 107 20.67 14.05 -11.70
C SER A 107 21.22 12.84 -12.47
N ALA A 108 21.89 11.91 -11.78
CA ALA A 108 22.55 10.76 -12.38
C ALA A 108 21.56 9.65 -12.74
N ASN A 109 21.69 9.06 -13.93
CA ASN A 109 20.96 7.84 -14.27
C ASN A 109 21.76 6.61 -13.82
N ILE A 110 21.05 5.60 -13.34
CA ILE A 110 21.56 4.22 -13.25
C ILE A 110 20.97 3.44 -14.42
N SER A 111 21.83 2.89 -15.26
CA SER A 111 21.41 2.01 -16.35
C SER A 111 22.21 0.72 -16.29
N VAL A 112 21.50 -0.39 -16.22
CA VAL A 112 22.10 -1.74 -16.22
C VAL A 112 21.69 -2.42 -17.52
N GLY A 113 22.68 -2.72 -18.36
CA GLY A 113 22.47 -3.35 -19.66
C GLY A 113 21.89 -4.77 -19.56
N HIS A 114 21.60 -5.37 -20.71
CA HIS A 114 21.11 -6.75 -20.78
C HIS A 114 22.09 -7.70 -20.08
N ASP A 115 21.57 -8.59 -19.24
CA ASP A 115 22.37 -9.56 -18.47
C ASP A 115 23.43 -8.91 -17.53
N GLY A 116 23.38 -7.58 -17.38
CA GLY A 116 24.31 -6.84 -16.55
C GLY A 116 23.98 -6.98 -15.07
N ALA A 117 24.99 -6.82 -14.21
CA ALA A 117 24.81 -6.77 -12.78
C ALA A 117 25.45 -5.50 -12.20
N TRP A 118 24.75 -4.82 -11.29
CA TRP A 118 25.29 -3.65 -10.59
C TRP A 118 24.65 -3.49 -9.21
N THR A 119 25.48 -3.33 -8.17
CA THR A 119 25.06 -2.83 -6.85
C THR A 119 25.07 -1.30 -6.79
N VAL A 120 23.93 -0.71 -6.45
CA VAL A 120 23.75 0.74 -6.30
C VAL A 120 23.83 1.07 -4.80
N GLY A 121 24.60 2.10 -4.44
CA GLY A 121 24.61 2.62 -3.08
C GLY A 121 23.36 3.46 -2.79
N ALA A 122 23.00 3.61 -1.52
CA ALA A 122 21.92 4.52 -1.13
C ALA A 122 22.20 5.96 -1.61
N GLY A 123 21.15 6.68 -2.03
CA GLY A 123 21.28 8.04 -2.55
C GLY A 123 20.16 8.46 -3.51
N ALA A 124 20.29 9.68 -4.02
CA ALA A 124 19.35 10.27 -4.97
C ALA A 124 19.87 10.19 -6.40
N TYR A 125 19.01 9.74 -7.31
CA TYR A 125 19.28 9.48 -8.71
C TYR A 125 18.13 10.03 -9.56
N ARG A 126 18.39 10.21 -10.85
CA ARG A 126 17.35 10.59 -11.80
C ARG A 126 16.50 9.39 -12.18
N ASN A 127 17.06 8.35 -12.79
CA ASN A 127 16.27 7.17 -13.17
C ASN A 127 17.05 5.88 -12.89
N LEU A 128 16.34 4.79 -12.62
CA LEU A 128 16.85 3.43 -12.67
C LEU A 128 16.23 2.70 -13.88
N ASP A 129 17.07 2.26 -14.81
CA ASP A 129 16.66 1.52 -16.01
C ASP A 129 17.48 0.23 -16.12
N ALA A 130 16.91 -0.87 -15.66
CA ALA A 130 17.52 -2.20 -15.73
C ALA A 130 16.91 -2.97 -16.91
N LYS A 131 17.72 -3.36 -17.89
CA LYS A 131 17.26 -4.05 -19.10
C LYS A 131 16.92 -5.53 -18.83
N HIS A 132 16.65 -6.29 -19.90
CA HIS A 132 16.25 -7.69 -19.78
C HIS A 132 17.29 -8.51 -19.03
N ARG A 133 16.83 -9.31 -18.06
CA ARG A 133 17.67 -10.17 -17.21
C ARG A 133 18.77 -9.43 -16.45
N ALA A 134 18.67 -8.11 -16.34
CA ALA A 134 19.59 -7.31 -15.54
C ALA A 134 19.37 -7.59 -14.05
N SER A 135 20.43 -7.51 -13.26
CA SER A 135 20.41 -7.69 -11.81
C SER A 135 20.89 -6.43 -11.11
N VAL A 136 20.04 -5.82 -10.30
CA VAL A 136 20.36 -4.64 -9.50
C VAL A 136 20.41 -5.03 -8.04
N GLY A 137 21.49 -4.70 -7.33
CA GLY A 137 21.63 -4.92 -5.90
C GLY A 137 21.42 -3.61 -5.13
N LEU A 138 20.58 -3.62 -4.10
CA LEU A 138 20.43 -2.54 -3.12
C LEU A 138 20.71 -3.10 -1.72
N SER A 139 21.37 -2.33 -0.87
CA SER A 139 21.48 -2.60 0.57
C SER A 139 20.57 -1.68 1.39
N ALA A 140 20.41 -1.94 2.70
CA ALA A 140 19.75 -1.06 3.67
C ALA A 140 20.07 0.43 3.42
N GLY A 141 19.02 1.27 3.46
CA GLY A 141 19.14 2.71 3.20
C GLY A 141 18.02 3.27 2.33
N GLU A 142 18.18 4.52 1.94
CA GLU A 142 17.21 5.30 1.17
C GLU A 142 17.68 5.50 -0.28
N TYR A 143 16.79 5.22 -1.23
CA TYR A 143 17.01 5.38 -2.65
C TYR A 143 15.91 6.24 -3.24
N VAL A 144 16.29 7.30 -3.95
CA VAL A 144 15.34 8.25 -4.53
C VAL A 144 15.56 8.32 -6.03
N PHE A 145 14.49 8.11 -6.78
CA PHE A 145 14.47 8.17 -8.25
C PHE A 145 13.34 9.07 -8.73
N ARG A 146 13.42 9.57 -9.96
CA ARG A 146 12.25 10.06 -10.69
C ARG A 146 11.37 8.91 -11.14
N SER A 147 12.00 7.87 -11.70
CA SER A 147 11.30 6.68 -12.20
C SER A 147 12.18 5.44 -12.12
N ILE A 148 11.53 4.28 -12.00
CA ILE A 148 12.18 2.96 -11.96
C ILE A 148 11.53 2.09 -13.03
N SER A 149 12.36 1.49 -13.89
CA SER A 149 11.95 0.52 -14.89
C SER A 149 12.84 -0.71 -14.81
N LEU A 150 12.23 -1.84 -14.47
CA LEU A 150 12.85 -3.17 -14.49
C LEU A 150 12.31 -3.92 -15.70
N GLY A 151 13.20 -4.30 -16.62
CA GLY A 151 12.84 -5.02 -17.83
C GLY A 151 12.32 -6.43 -17.57
N HIS A 152 11.99 -7.11 -18.66
CA HIS A 152 11.66 -8.55 -18.65
C HIS A 152 12.72 -9.38 -17.92
N ASP A 153 12.30 -10.27 -17.02
CA ASP A 153 13.18 -11.15 -16.23
C ASP A 153 14.25 -10.40 -15.40
N ALA A 154 14.13 -9.08 -15.22
CA ALA A 154 15.07 -8.32 -14.41
C ALA A 154 14.86 -8.61 -12.92
N VAL A 155 15.93 -8.56 -12.14
CA VAL A 155 15.93 -8.87 -10.71
C VAL A 155 16.46 -7.68 -9.93
N LEU A 156 15.68 -7.22 -8.96
CA LEU A 156 16.11 -6.30 -7.91
C LEU A 156 16.37 -7.12 -6.65
N ASN A 157 17.63 -7.30 -6.27
CA ASN A 157 18.01 -7.95 -5.03
C ASN A 157 18.18 -6.89 -3.94
N VAL A 158 17.41 -7.01 -2.87
CA VAL A 158 17.33 -6.04 -1.79
C VAL A 158 17.80 -6.69 -0.49
N ASP A 159 18.94 -6.23 0.01
CA ASP A 159 19.55 -6.71 1.24
C ASP A 159 19.13 -5.82 2.43
N THR A 160 18.21 -6.33 3.24
CA THR A 160 17.67 -5.69 4.45
C THR A 160 18.34 -6.20 5.73
N THR A 161 19.48 -6.90 5.64
CA THR A 161 20.19 -7.43 6.83
C THR A 161 20.68 -6.33 7.77
N LEU A 162 20.99 -5.14 7.25
CA LEU A 162 21.43 -3.98 8.02
C LEU A 162 20.30 -2.99 8.35
N GLY A 163 19.04 -3.34 8.05
CA GLY A 163 17.87 -2.51 8.29
C GLY A 163 16.97 -2.39 7.06
N ASP A 164 15.98 -1.51 7.16
CA ASP A 164 14.99 -1.31 6.12
C ASP A 164 15.57 -0.68 4.84
N VAL A 165 14.91 -0.95 3.72
CA VAL A 165 15.19 -0.32 2.42
C VAL A 165 13.99 0.50 1.99
N PHE A 166 14.20 1.81 1.80
CA PHE A 166 13.20 2.74 1.32
C PHE A 166 13.52 3.11 -0.13
N ILE A 167 12.57 2.83 -1.03
CA ILE A 167 12.69 3.10 -2.45
C ILE A 167 11.61 4.10 -2.84
N PHE A 168 12.01 5.34 -3.10
CA PHE A 168 11.15 6.42 -3.53
C PHE A 168 11.28 6.63 -5.05
N ALA A 169 10.15 6.76 -5.73
CA ALA A 169 10.05 7.17 -7.13
C ALA A 169 9.08 8.35 -7.26
N GLU A 170 9.54 9.50 -7.75
CA GLU A 170 8.69 10.69 -7.99
C GLU A 170 7.44 10.36 -8.80
N ARG A 171 7.60 9.49 -9.81
CA ARG A 171 6.56 9.16 -10.77
C ARG A 171 6.23 7.68 -10.70
N ASP A 172 6.83 6.91 -11.60
CA ASP A 172 6.42 5.54 -11.90
C ASP A 172 7.46 4.52 -11.42
N VAL A 173 6.95 3.39 -10.93
CA VAL A 173 7.69 2.14 -10.79
C VAL A 173 7.06 1.09 -11.70
N GLN A 174 7.87 0.52 -12.58
CA GLN A 174 7.44 -0.50 -13.53
C GLN A 174 8.31 -1.74 -13.41
N LEU A 175 7.68 -2.85 -13.06
CA LEU A 175 8.24 -4.19 -13.14
C LEU A 175 7.76 -4.83 -14.43
N GLY A 176 8.69 -5.24 -15.28
CA GLY A 176 8.41 -5.97 -16.50
C GLY A 176 7.81 -7.35 -16.22
N GLN A 177 7.50 -8.07 -17.30
CA GLN A 177 7.07 -9.46 -17.17
C GLN A 177 8.14 -10.27 -16.43
N ARG A 178 7.74 -11.15 -15.51
CA ARG A 178 8.64 -12.02 -14.72
C ARG A 178 9.76 -11.29 -13.98
N ALA A 179 9.68 -9.98 -13.84
CA ALA A 179 10.62 -9.22 -13.03
C ALA A 179 10.43 -9.59 -11.55
N LYS A 180 11.51 -9.55 -10.79
CA LYS A 180 11.51 -9.98 -9.39
C LYS A 180 12.07 -8.92 -8.46
N ILE A 181 11.46 -8.75 -7.29
CA ILE A 181 12.10 -8.12 -6.13
C ILE A 181 12.38 -9.24 -5.12
N ASN A 182 13.65 -9.60 -5.00
CA ASN A 182 14.10 -10.60 -4.04
C ASN A 182 14.61 -9.88 -2.80
N VAL A 183 14.13 -10.28 -1.62
CA VAL A 183 14.53 -9.68 -0.35
C VAL A 183 15.34 -10.69 0.45
N THR A 184 16.45 -10.24 1.04
CA THR A 184 17.26 -11.02 1.99
C THR A 184 17.43 -10.22 3.27
N GLY A 185 17.20 -10.84 4.42
CA GLY A 185 17.22 -10.17 5.72
C GLY A 185 15.84 -10.16 6.38
N GLU A 186 15.72 -9.43 7.49
CA GLU A 186 14.48 -9.33 8.27
C GLU A 186 13.85 -7.93 8.21
N GLY A 187 14.56 -6.93 7.68
CA GLY A 187 14.05 -5.58 7.49
C GLY A 187 13.00 -5.50 6.38
N GLY A 188 12.21 -4.42 6.40
CA GLY A 188 11.16 -4.15 5.43
C GLY A 188 11.66 -3.51 4.14
N VAL A 189 10.92 -3.73 3.05
CA VAL A 189 11.09 -3.02 1.78
C VAL A 189 9.88 -2.14 1.54
N TYR A 190 10.09 -0.83 1.47
CA TYR A 190 9.05 0.16 1.25
C TYR A 190 9.20 0.76 -0.15
N LEU A 191 8.27 0.44 -1.03
CA LEU A 191 8.26 0.92 -2.42
C LEU A 191 7.21 2.03 -2.56
N VAL A 192 7.67 3.27 -2.66
CA VAL A 192 6.82 4.47 -2.71
C VAL A 192 6.92 5.11 -4.09
N ALA A 193 5.80 5.23 -4.80
CA ALA A 193 5.69 5.92 -6.08
C ALA A 193 4.73 7.12 -5.97
N GLY A 194 5.04 8.23 -6.61
CA GLY A 194 4.13 9.37 -6.67
C GLY A 194 2.89 9.06 -7.52
N ASP A 195 3.11 8.50 -8.71
CA ASP A 195 2.07 8.30 -9.73
C ASP A 195 1.61 6.84 -9.77
N ARG A 196 2.43 5.91 -10.26
CA ARG A 196 2.00 4.55 -10.57
C ARG A 196 2.98 3.50 -10.12
N VAL A 197 2.47 2.37 -9.63
CA VAL A 197 3.23 1.13 -9.52
C VAL A 197 2.59 0.09 -10.44
N SER A 198 3.37 -0.54 -11.31
CA SER A 198 2.88 -1.57 -12.21
C SER A 198 3.74 -2.82 -12.16
N PHE A 199 3.08 -3.96 -11.97
CA PHE A 199 3.66 -5.29 -11.95
C PHE A 199 3.30 -5.98 -13.27
N GLY A 200 4.32 -6.46 -13.98
CA GLY A 200 4.13 -7.19 -15.22
C GLY A 200 3.48 -8.55 -14.99
N GLN A 201 3.14 -9.24 -16.08
CA GLN A 201 2.69 -10.62 -16.01
C GLN A 201 3.75 -11.51 -15.35
N ASP A 202 3.34 -12.42 -14.47
CA ASP A 202 4.20 -13.38 -13.78
C ASP A 202 5.33 -12.73 -12.93
N SER A 203 5.26 -11.43 -12.62
CA SER A 203 6.26 -10.78 -11.76
C SER A 203 6.04 -11.13 -10.29
N VAL A 204 7.11 -11.20 -9.51
CA VAL A 204 7.06 -11.53 -8.08
C VAL A 204 7.73 -10.41 -7.28
N ALA A 205 7.09 -9.93 -6.23
CA ALA A 205 7.69 -8.91 -5.38
C ALA A 205 7.40 -9.15 -3.90
N GLU A 206 8.36 -8.76 -3.05
CA GLU A 206 8.18 -8.64 -1.61
C GLU A 206 8.42 -7.19 -1.20
N ALA A 207 7.34 -6.45 -0.91
CA ALA A 207 7.39 -5.04 -0.51
C ALA A 207 6.05 -4.53 0.04
N ALA A 208 6.10 -3.51 0.89
CA ALA A 208 4.97 -2.62 1.16
C ALA A 208 4.92 -1.55 0.06
N VAL A 209 3.84 -1.53 -0.71
CA VAL A 209 3.70 -0.70 -1.91
C VAL A 209 2.81 0.50 -1.63
N PHE A 210 3.30 1.70 -1.91
CA PHE A 210 2.58 2.95 -1.74
C PHE A 210 2.52 3.71 -3.08
N SER A 211 1.32 4.08 -3.51
CA SER A 211 1.11 5.08 -4.58
C SER A 211 0.44 6.31 -3.98
N LEU A 212 1.17 7.43 -3.97
CA LEU A 212 0.78 8.63 -3.21
C LEU A 212 -0.39 9.39 -3.85
N ALA A 213 -0.43 9.47 -5.18
CA ALA A 213 -1.45 10.21 -5.92
C ALA A 213 -2.14 9.39 -7.01
N GLY A 214 -1.66 8.19 -7.34
CA GLY A 214 -2.22 7.40 -8.43
C GLY A 214 -2.50 5.94 -8.05
N ARG A 215 -2.18 5.02 -8.96
CA ARG A 215 -2.74 3.66 -8.96
C ARG A 215 -1.70 2.56 -8.86
N VAL A 216 -2.16 1.37 -8.50
CA VAL A 216 -1.35 0.15 -8.52
C VAL A 216 -2.00 -0.88 -9.44
N ASP A 217 -1.24 -1.37 -10.41
CA ASP A 217 -1.69 -2.37 -11.38
C ASP A 217 -0.88 -3.66 -11.24
N MET A 218 -1.54 -4.78 -10.95
CA MET A 218 -0.95 -6.11 -10.93
C MET A 218 -1.33 -6.89 -12.18
N GLY A 219 -0.32 -7.27 -12.97
CA GLY A 219 -0.47 -8.09 -14.17
C GLY A 219 -0.97 -9.50 -13.88
N GLN A 220 -1.27 -10.26 -14.93
CA GLN A 220 -1.78 -11.62 -14.78
C GLN A 220 -0.75 -12.50 -14.06
N ARG A 221 -1.19 -13.29 -13.07
CA ARG A 221 -0.32 -14.12 -12.23
C ARG A 221 0.84 -13.36 -11.57
N ALA A 222 0.72 -12.04 -11.42
CA ALA A 222 1.66 -11.30 -10.59
C ALA A 222 1.42 -11.65 -9.12
N GLU A 223 2.50 -11.81 -8.37
CA GLU A 223 2.47 -12.15 -6.95
C GLU A 223 3.13 -11.03 -6.15
N LEU A 224 2.45 -10.56 -5.11
CA LEU A 224 2.98 -9.61 -4.15
C LEU A 224 2.89 -10.18 -2.74
N THR A 225 4.02 -10.29 -2.05
CA THR A 225 4.05 -10.51 -0.60
C THR A 225 4.24 -9.17 0.09
N GLY A 226 3.25 -8.71 0.84
CA GLY A 226 3.25 -7.39 1.49
C GLY A 226 1.88 -6.75 1.51
N SER A 227 1.82 -5.42 1.37
CA SER A 227 0.57 -4.67 1.38
C SER A 227 0.56 -3.60 0.28
N ILE A 228 -0.64 -3.19 -0.14
CA ILE A 228 -0.84 -2.12 -1.12
C ILE A 228 -1.61 -0.96 -0.48
N ARG A 229 -1.09 0.25 -0.62
CA ARG A 229 -1.82 1.49 -0.38
C ARG A 229 -1.76 2.38 -1.62
N ALA A 230 -2.90 2.69 -2.21
CA ALA A 230 -2.98 3.58 -3.38
C ALA A 230 -4.03 4.65 -3.15
N HIS A 231 -3.74 5.91 -3.50
CA HIS A 231 -4.75 6.97 -3.44
C HIS A 231 -5.78 6.86 -4.56
N GLY A 232 -5.39 6.35 -5.72
CA GLY A 232 -6.24 6.03 -6.85
C GLY A 232 -6.68 4.56 -6.84
N GLU A 233 -6.82 3.98 -8.03
CA GLU A 233 -7.30 2.62 -8.24
C GLU A 233 -6.27 1.55 -7.83
N VAL A 234 -6.74 0.38 -7.41
CA VAL A 234 -5.93 -0.84 -7.35
C VAL A 234 -6.57 -1.88 -8.27
N SER A 235 -5.80 -2.43 -9.19
CA SER A 235 -6.25 -3.43 -10.16
C SER A 235 -5.42 -4.70 -10.04
N LEU A 236 -6.07 -5.82 -9.77
CA LEU A 236 -5.49 -7.16 -9.80
C LEU A 236 -6.02 -7.89 -11.03
N ALA A 237 -5.14 -8.27 -11.95
CA ALA A 237 -5.54 -9.00 -13.15
C ALA A 237 -5.87 -10.48 -12.85
N HIS A 238 -5.99 -11.28 -13.90
CA HIS A 238 -6.37 -12.69 -13.79
C HIS A 238 -5.30 -13.46 -13.01
N ASP A 239 -5.71 -14.28 -12.05
CA ASP A 239 -4.84 -15.12 -11.23
C ASP A 239 -3.75 -14.33 -10.47
N ALA A 240 -3.87 -13.01 -10.33
CA ALA A 240 -2.94 -12.21 -9.53
C ALA A 240 -3.19 -12.48 -8.04
N SER A 241 -2.12 -12.57 -7.25
CA SER A 241 -2.22 -12.88 -5.82
C SER A 241 -1.48 -11.85 -4.97
N LEU A 242 -2.10 -11.49 -3.85
CA LEU A 242 -1.47 -10.71 -2.80
C LEU A 242 -1.48 -11.53 -1.52
N LEU A 243 -0.30 -11.81 -0.97
CA LEU A 243 -0.13 -12.42 0.34
C LEU A 243 0.21 -11.32 1.34
N HIS A 244 -0.73 -11.02 2.23
CA HIS A 244 -0.50 -10.02 3.27
C HIS A 244 0.60 -10.48 4.21
N ARG A 245 1.62 -9.65 4.33
CA ARG A 245 2.70 -9.81 5.29
C ARG A 245 2.96 -8.46 5.95
N ALA A 246 2.85 -8.45 7.28
CA ALA A 246 3.33 -7.33 8.07
C ALA A 246 4.85 -7.25 7.95
N PHE A 247 5.39 -6.07 7.62
CA PHE A 247 6.82 -5.81 7.68
C PHE A 247 7.12 -5.27 9.09
N GLY A 248 8.11 -5.85 9.77
CA GLY A 248 8.41 -5.57 11.18
C GLY A 248 8.91 -4.14 11.44
N PRO A 249 9.33 -3.89 12.70
CA PRO A 249 8.52 -3.21 13.68
C PRO A 249 7.91 -1.92 13.14
N SER A 250 6.58 -1.81 13.25
CA SER A 250 5.81 -0.59 13.04
C SER A 250 6.63 0.65 13.37
N VAL A 251 7.01 1.44 12.35
CA VAL A 251 7.55 2.77 12.56
C VAL A 251 6.45 3.55 13.27
N GLN A 252 6.45 3.50 14.60
CA GLN A 252 5.72 4.46 15.38
C GLN A 252 6.41 5.76 15.02
N ALA A 253 5.75 6.56 14.17
CA ALA A 253 6.09 7.95 14.05
C ALA A 253 6.12 8.47 15.49
N VAL A 254 7.32 8.69 16.03
CA VAL A 254 7.48 9.34 17.32
C VAL A 254 6.94 10.73 17.06
N ILE A 255 5.64 10.93 17.31
CA ILE A 255 5.04 12.25 17.30
C ILE A 255 5.80 12.97 18.40
N PRO A 256 6.68 13.94 18.09
CA PRO A 256 7.31 14.70 19.15
C PRO A 256 6.17 15.30 19.95
N ALA A 257 6.13 15.00 21.25
CA ALA A 257 5.18 15.66 22.13
C ALA A 257 5.26 17.16 21.79
N PRO A 258 4.12 17.84 21.56
CA PRO A 258 4.15 19.27 21.33
C PRO A 258 5.05 19.83 22.43
N ALA A 259 6.09 20.57 22.06
CA ALA A 259 6.93 21.24 23.03
C ALA A 259 5.99 22.22 23.73
N THR A 260 5.32 21.74 24.76
CA THR A 260 4.45 22.54 25.61
C THR A 260 5.42 23.52 26.20
N ALA A 261 5.44 24.70 25.61
CA ALA A 261 6.28 25.79 26.02
C ALA A 261 6.04 25.92 27.52
N ALA A 262 7.06 25.57 28.30
CA ALA A 262 7.14 25.95 29.70
C ALA A 262 7.35 27.47 29.74
N MET A 263 6.36 28.23 29.27
CA MET A 263 6.17 29.63 29.60
C MET A 263 5.40 29.68 30.91
N LEU A 264 6.07 29.29 31.99
CA LEU A 264 5.70 29.76 33.32
C LEU A 264 6.63 30.92 33.63
N ALA A 265 6.06 32.11 33.45
CA ALA A 265 6.69 33.41 33.57
C ALA A 265 7.33 33.64 34.96
N PRO A 266 8.42 34.42 35.05
CA PRO A 266 8.93 34.94 36.30
C PRO A 266 8.03 36.09 36.75
N GLY A 267 7.27 35.91 37.83
CA GLY A 267 6.31 36.92 38.25
C GLY A 267 5.78 36.73 39.67
N LEU A 268 6.62 36.91 40.69
CA LEU A 268 6.12 37.41 41.95
C LEU A 268 7.11 38.39 42.60
N LEU A 269 6.75 39.66 42.42
CA LEU A 269 7.28 40.85 43.08
C LEU A 269 7.12 40.76 44.60
N LEU A 270 8.24 41.02 45.29
CA LEU A 270 8.39 41.99 46.39
C LEU A 270 7.13 42.31 47.23
N PHE A 271 7.02 41.71 48.42
CA PHE A 271 6.35 42.35 49.55
C PHE A 271 7.36 42.89 50.55
N GLY A 272 7.20 44.18 50.85
CA GLY A 272 8.11 45.02 51.61
C GLY A 272 8.24 44.68 53.09
N ARG A 273 9.48 44.76 53.56
CA ARG A 273 9.86 44.74 54.98
C ARG A 273 9.68 46.16 55.55
N ARG A 274 8.60 46.38 56.31
CA ARG A 274 8.38 47.62 57.07
C ARG A 274 9.00 47.49 58.46
N ARG A 275 9.82 48.49 58.83
CA ARG A 275 10.59 48.63 60.08
C ARG A 275 9.71 48.61 61.34
N ARG A 276 10.29 48.12 62.44
CA ARG A 276 10.46 48.90 63.68
C ARG A 276 11.87 48.68 64.20
#